data_AF-A0A0A6PAL4-F1
#
_entry.id   AF-A0A0A6PAL4-F1
#
_cell.length_a   1.000
_cell.length_b   1.000
_cell.length_c   1.000
_cell.angle_alpha   90.00
_cell.angle_beta   90.00
_cell.angle_gamma   90.00
#
_symmetry.space_group_name_H-M   'P 1'
#
loop_
_entity.id
_entity.type
_entity.pdbx_description
1 polymer ?
#
loop_
_entity_poly.entity_id
_entity_poly.type
_entity_poly.pdbx_seq_one_letter_code
_entity_poly.pdbx_strand_id
1 'polypeptide(L)'
;MARLVRVSLVDIPQHIILRYNNRQVCFGNAVDMKAYLHWLKLFSKKYQVGIHAWVLMTNHVHLRVAPQKEGTASRMMQSVGRMYVRYYNRNYRRSGTLWEGRFKSSLVQNELYLLELYRYIELNPVRAGMVEEPSAYSWSSYSINALGVKSDLQTPHPEYLALGKTKDKRLNNYRELFKAHIETELLTEIRENINKGLALGNEQFTKQIENLTKRRVTARKAGRPKKGNQIIDNAQDNQLILL
;
A
#
# COMPACT_ATOMS: atom_id res chain seq x y z
N MET A 1 7.69 -15.00 18.15
CA MET A 1 6.85 -15.63 17.10
C MET A 1 7.37 -15.25 15.72
N ALA A 2 7.59 -16.23 14.84
CA ALA A 2 7.94 -15.96 13.44
C ALA A 2 6.81 -15.19 12.77
N ARG A 3 7.12 -14.02 12.20
CA ARG A 3 6.13 -13.14 11.58
C ARG A 3 5.90 -13.60 10.15
N LEU A 4 4.65 -13.80 9.76
CA LEU A 4 4.29 -14.32 8.43
C LEU A 4 4.93 -13.50 7.30
N VAL A 5 5.36 -14.21 6.24
CA VAL A 5 5.85 -13.64 4.98
C VAL A 5 4.76 -12.73 4.39
N ARG A 6 5.09 -11.64 3.70
CA ARG A 6 4.04 -10.81 3.08
C ARG A 6 3.56 -11.49 1.81
N VAL A 7 2.25 -11.48 1.58
CA VAL A 7 1.70 -11.86 0.28
C VAL A 7 2.21 -10.86 -0.75
N SER A 8 2.82 -11.35 -1.83
CA SER A 8 3.28 -10.53 -2.94
C SER A 8 2.97 -11.23 -4.25
N LEU A 9 1.73 -11.11 -4.70
CA LEU A 9 1.29 -11.71 -5.96
C LEU A 9 1.78 -10.87 -7.14
N VAL A 10 2.17 -11.57 -8.23
CA VAL A 10 2.58 -10.96 -9.49
C VAL A 10 1.39 -10.20 -10.09
N ASP A 11 1.65 -9.00 -10.60
CA ASP A 11 0.69 -8.11 -11.26
C ASP A 11 -0.52 -7.67 -10.42
N ILE A 12 -0.57 -8.07 -9.13
CA ILE A 12 -1.58 -7.57 -8.19
C ILE A 12 -1.04 -6.29 -7.52
N PRO A 13 -1.75 -5.17 -7.67
CA PRO A 13 -1.37 -3.91 -7.07
C PRO A 13 -1.29 -3.98 -5.56
N GLN A 14 -0.36 -3.22 -4.99
CA GLN A 14 -0.19 -3.07 -3.55
C GLN A 14 -0.20 -1.60 -3.18
N HIS A 15 -1.04 -1.26 -2.20
CA HIS A 15 -0.85 -0.05 -1.41
C HIS A 15 0.22 -0.34 -0.36
N ILE A 16 1.30 0.44 -0.32
CA ILE A 16 2.38 0.33 0.66
C ILE A 16 2.43 1.59 1.51
N ILE A 17 2.61 1.42 2.83
CA ILE A 17 2.93 2.50 3.76
C ILE A 17 4.22 2.17 4.51
N LEU A 18 5.18 3.09 4.50
CA LEU A 18 6.37 3.04 5.36
C LEU A 18 6.37 4.26 6.28
N ARG A 19 6.38 4.02 7.60
CA ARG A 19 6.28 5.08 8.61
C ARG A 19 7.53 5.14 9.47
N TYR A 20 7.93 6.36 9.80
CA TYR A 20 9.06 6.64 10.67
C TYR A 20 8.76 6.37 12.14
N ASN A 21 9.77 5.92 12.88
CA ASN A 21 9.65 5.57 14.30
C ASN A 21 9.04 6.71 15.13
N ASN A 22 8.01 6.42 15.93
CA ASN A 22 7.28 7.41 16.73
C ASN A 22 6.71 8.59 15.93
N ARG A 23 6.41 8.39 14.63
CA ARG A 23 5.88 9.44 13.73
C ARG A 23 6.72 10.72 13.63
N GLN A 24 8.00 10.67 14.03
CA GLN A 24 8.88 11.82 13.90
C GLN A 24 9.20 12.11 12.43
N VAL A 25 9.78 13.28 12.17
CA VAL A 25 10.20 13.70 10.84
C VAL A 25 11.28 12.76 10.30
N CYS A 26 11.04 12.23 9.10
CA CYS A 26 11.98 11.40 8.34
C CYS A 26 12.56 12.09 7.13
N PHE A 27 11.97 13.20 6.70
CA PHE A 27 12.49 14.08 5.65
C PHE A 27 12.55 15.49 6.22
N GLY A 28 13.74 15.95 6.59
CA GLY A 28 13.92 17.27 7.19
C GLY A 28 13.92 18.39 6.16
N ASN A 29 14.18 18.08 4.88
CA ASN A 29 14.24 19.06 3.81
C ASN A 29 14.04 18.39 2.42
N ALA A 30 14.08 19.21 1.37
CA ALA A 30 13.94 18.77 -0.02
C ALA A 30 15.08 17.83 -0.49
N VAL A 31 16.29 17.93 0.06
CA VAL A 31 17.43 17.08 -0.31
C VAL A 31 17.16 15.64 0.12
N ASP A 32 16.60 15.46 1.31
CA ASP A 32 16.20 14.14 1.82
C ASP A 32 15.13 13.47 0.94
N MET A 33 14.10 14.24 0.57
CA MET A 33 13.04 13.76 -0.33
C MET A 33 13.62 13.33 -1.68
N LYS A 34 14.52 14.14 -2.26
CA LYS A 34 15.22 13.80 -3.52
C LYS A 34 16.07 12.55 -3.38
N ALA A 35 16.82 12.40 -2.28
CA ALA A 35 17.64 11.22 -2.03
C ALA A 35 16.78 9.94 -1.97
N TYR A 36 15.63 10.00 -1.28
CA TYR A 36 14.69 8.88 -1.23
C TYR A 36 14.12 8.53 -2.61
N LEU A 37 13.64 9.53 -3.36
CA LEU A 37 13.12 9.31 -4.72
C LEU A 37 14.18 8.74 -5.66
N HIS A 38 15.45 9.14 -5.52
CA HIS A 38 16.56 8.58 -6.27
C HIS A 38 16.66 7.06 -6.08
N TRP A 39 16.70 6.58 -4.83
CA TRP A 39 16.76 5.13 -4.56
C TRP A 39 15.46 4.41 -4.91
N LEU A 40 14.30 5.06 -4.71
CA LEU A 40 13.03 4.50 -5.13
C LEU A 40 13.00 4.26 -6.65
N LYS A 41 13.49 5.21 -7.44
CA LYS A 41 13.66 5.06 -8.90
C LYS A 41 14.65 3.96 -9.26
N LEU A 42 15.81 3.96 -8.62
CA LEU A 42 16.85 2.97 -8.92
C LEU A 42 16.36 1.54 -8.65
N PHE A 43 15.75 1.32 -7.48
CA PHE A 43 15.35 -0.02 -7.07
C PHE A 43 14.01 -0.47 -7.67
N SER A 44 13.09 0.44 -8.01
CA SER A 44 11.90 0.08 -8.80
C SER A 44 12.29 -0.51 -10.16
N LYS A 45 13.25 0.12 -10.86
CA LYS A 45 13.81 -0.42 -12.11
C LYS A 45 14.54 -1.75 -11.89
N LYS A 46 15.45 -1.81 -10.90
CA LYS A 46 16.23 -3.03 -10.59
C LYS A 46 15.33 -4.24 -10.31
N TYR A 47 14.25 -4.04 -9.57
CA TYR A 47 13.35 -5.11 -9.16
C TYR A 47 12.10 -5.23 -10.02
N GLN A 48 11.97 -4.48 -11.12
CA GLN A 48 10.83 -4.53 -12.02
C GLN A 48 9.50 -4.32 -11.29
N VAL A 49 9.43 -3.23 -10.53
CA VAL A 49 8.23 -2.83 -9.78
C VAL A 49 7.70 -1.53 -10.38
N GLY A 50 6.52 -1.59 -10.98
CA GLY A 50 5.82 -0.39 -11.46
C GLY A 50 5.40 0.48 -10.27
N ILE A 51 5.72 1.78 -10.32
CA ILE A 51 5.27 2.77 -9.34
C ILE A 51 4.23 3.63 -10.04
N HIS A 52 2.99 3.68 -9.54
CA HIS A 52 1.89 4.33 -10.27
C HIS A 52 1.26 5.52 -9.55
N ALA A 53 1.38 5.58 -8.23
CA ALA A 53 1.07 6.77 -7.43
C ALA A 53 1.93 6.75 -6.18
N TRP A 54 2.31 7.92 -5.68
CA TRP A 54 3.15 8.06 -4.50
C TRP A 54 2.98 9.43 -3.84
N VAL A 55 3.19 9.48 -2.53
CA VAL A 55 3.44 10.74 -1.81
C VAL A 55 4.48 10.51 -0.73
N LEU A 56 5.45 11.43 -0.62
CA LEU A 56 6.36 11.48 0.51
C LEU A 56 5.83 12.53 1.49
N MET A 57 5.33 12.09 2.64
CA MET A 57 4.95 12.96 3.75
C MET A 57 6.16 13.15 4.67
N THR A 58 6.15 14.17 5.54
CA THR A 58 7.29 14.45 6.44
C THR A 58 7.70 13.29 7.34
N ASN A 59 6.79 12.39 7.70
CA ASN A 59 7.03 11.27 8.61
C ASN A 59 6.65 9.88 8.05
N HIS A 60 6.17 9.79 6.81
CA HIS A 60 5.82 8.52 6.19
C HIS A 60 5.72 8.61 4.66
N VAL A 61 5.65 7.45 4.01
CA VAL A 61 5.54 7.33 2.56
C VAL A 61 4.34 6.47 2.23
N HIS A 62 3.54 6.89 1.24
CA HIS A 62 2.53 6.04 0.60
C HIS A 62 2.93 5.75 -0.83
N LEU A 63 2.79 4.49 -1.26
CA LEU A 63 3.04 4.06 -2.64
C LEU A 63 1.90 3.17 -3.13
N ARG A 64 1.51 3.32 -4.40
CA ARG A 64 0.79 2.29 -5.16
C ARG A 64 1.79 1.66 -6.13
N VAL A 65 2.03 0.36 -5.96
CA VAL A 65 3.00 -0.38 -6.76
C VAL A 65 2.38 -1.62 -7.42
N ALA A 66 2.93 -2.08 -8.53
CA ALA A 66 2.63 -3.41 -9.09
C ALA A 66 3.96 -4.16 -9.36
N PRO A 67 4.23 -5.25 -8.63
CA PRO A 67 5.42 -6.06 -8.87
C PRO A 67 5.24 -7.00 -10.07
N GLN A 68 6.19 -7.02 -11.01
CA GLN A 68 6.17 -7.96 -12.15
C GLN A 68 6.67 -9.37 -11.78
N LYS A 69 7.27 -9.53 -10.59
CA LYS A 69 7.72 -10.83 -10.06
C LYS A 69 7.47 -10.94 -8.57
N GLU A 70 7.22 -12.15 -8.09
CA GLU A 70 6.95 -12.41 -6.68
C GLU A 70 8.09 -11.90 -5.77
N GLY A 71 7.69 -11.26 -4.67
CA GLY A 71 8.60 -10.73 -3.64
C GLY A 71 9.40 -9.48 -4.03
N THR A 72 9.31 -8.99 -5.27
CA THR A 72 10.10 -7.84 -5.74
C THR A 72 9.78 -6.53 -5.03
N ALA A 73 8.50 -6.27 -4.73
CA ALA A 73 8.10 -5.10 -3.93
C ALA A 73 8.79 -5.09 -2.56
N SER A 74 8.89 -6.26 -1.91
CA SER A 74 9.60 -6.39 -0.63
C SER A 74 11.11 -6.14 -0.77
N ARG A 75 11.76 -6.69 -1.80
CA ARG A 75 13.19 -6.48 -2.08
C ARG A 75 13.50 -5.01 -2.41
N MET A 76 12.62 -4.36 -3.17
CA MET A 76 12.69 -2.93 -3.48
C MET A 76 12.64 -2.11 -2.20
N MET A 77 11.60 -2.28 -1.39
CA MET A 77 11.43 -1.52 -0.13
C MET A 77 12.58 -1.77 0.85
N GLN A 78 13.09 -3.00 0.92
CA GLN A 78 14.27 -3.32 1.73
C GLN A 78 15.52 -2.54 1.27
N SER A 79 15.75 -2.48 -0.05
CA SER A 79 16.90 -1.79 -0.63
C SER A 79 16.83 -0.28 -0.45
N VAL A 80 15.65 0.31 -0.71
CA VAL A 80 15.37 1.74 -0.47
C VAL A 80 15.60 2.06 1.01
N GLY A 81 14.99 1.28 1.91
CA GLY A 81 15.12 1.49 3.35
C GLY A 81 16.57 1.40 3.83
N ARG A 82 17.34 0.41 3.35
CA ARG A 82 18.76 0.26 3.72
C ARG A 82 19.59 1.47 3.30
N MET A 83 19.40 1.98 2.09
CA MET A 83 20.15 3.14 1.60
C MET A 83 19.76 4.42 2.35
N TYR A 84 18.46 4.64 2.52
CA TYR A 84 17.96 5.86 3.16
C TYR A 84 18.32 5.94 4.65
N VAL A 85 18.22 4.83 5.40
CA VAL A 85 18.63 4.79 6.82
C VAL A 85 20.10 5.17 6.98
N ARG A 86 20.98 4.63 6.13
CA ARG A 86 22.41 4.95 6.16
C ARG A 86 22.68 6.42 5.85
N TYR A 87 22.03 6.95 4.81
CA TYR A 87 22.09 8.36 4.44
C TYR A 87 21.64 9.27 5.59
N TYR A 88 20.47 8.99 6.17
CA TYR A 88 19.89 9.80 7.23
C TYR A 88 20.75 9.77 8.50
N ASN A 89 21.16 8.58 8.95
CA ASN A 89 22.02 8.44 10.13
C ASN A 89 23.34 9.20 9.98
N ARG A 90 23.95 9.16 8.79
CA ARG A 90 25.18 9.93 8.50
C ARG A 90 24.93 11.44 8.56
N ASN A 91 23.91 11.94 7.89
CA ASN A 91 23.68 13.39 7.76
C ASN A 91 23.17 14.02 9.06
N TYR A 92 22.37 13.28 9.83
CA TYR A 92 21.78 13.75 11.08
C TYR A 92 22.56 13.32 12.33
N ARG A 93 23.74 12.69 12.16
CA ARG A 93 24.59 12.17 13.24
C ARG A 93 23.82 11.28 14.22
N ARG A 94 22.99 10.39 13.67
CA ARG A 94 22.17 9.44 14.42
C ARG A 94 22.68 8.01 14.24
N SER A 95 22.23 7.13 15.12
CA SER A 95 22.42 5.68 15.01
C SER A 95 21.09 4.94 15.18
N GLY A 96 21.09 3.64 14.91
CA GLY A 96 19.91 2.79 15.09
C GLY A 96 18.94 2.78 13.90
N THR A 97 17.72 2.31 14.16
CA THR A 97 16.65 2.17 13.17
C THR A 97 15.92 3.49 12.92
N LEU A 98 15.44 3.65 11.69
CA LEU A 98 14.69 4.83 11.26
C LEU A 98 13.17 4.60 11.26
N TRP A 99 12.76 3.41 10.83
CA TRP A 99 11.37 3.06 10.60
C TRP A 99 10.76 2.39 11.84
N GLU A 100 9.45 2.56 12.07
CA GLU A 100 8.68 1.83 13.13
C GLU A 100 8.78 0.30 12.96
N GLY A 101 9.15 -0.12 11.75
CA GLY A 101 9.51 -1.48 11.44
C GLY A 101 9.35 -1.74 9.95
N ARG A 102 8.82 -2.92 9.67
CA ARG A 102 8.45 -3.37 8.32
C ARG A 102 7.34 -2.46 7.73
N PHE A 103 7.45 -2.10 6.45
CA PHE A 103 6.34 -1.45 5.72
C PHE A 103 5.04 -2.27 5.82
N LYS A 104 3.90 -1.59 5.81
CA LYS A 104 2.56 -2.19 5.70
C LYS A 104 2.18 -2.30 4.23
N SER A 105 1.40 -3.31 3.88
CA SER A 105 0.91 -3.51 2.51
C SER A 105 -0.49 -4.09 2.50
N SER A 106 -1.30 -3.65 1.54
CA SER A 106 -2.64 -4.16 1.24
C SER A 106 -2.71 -4.43 -0.26
N LEU A 107 -3.27 -5.58 -0.65
CA LEU A 107 -3.56 -5.88 -2.06
C LEU A 107 -4.81 -5.12 -2.50
N VAL A 108 -4.81 -4.59 -3.72
CA VAL A 108 -5.84 -3.66 -4.17
C VAL A 108 -6.39 -4.14 -5.52
N GLN A 109 -7.71 -4.26 -5.62
CA GLN A 109 -8.41 -4.50 -6.89
C GLN A 109 -8.26 -3.29 -7.82
N ASN A 110 -8.07 -3.50 -9.13
CA ASN A 110 -7.81 -2.41 -10.07
C ASN A 110 -9.06 -1.56 -10.34
N GLU A 111 -10.06 -2.14 -10.99
CA GLU A 111 -11.07 -1.43 -11.77
C GLU A 111 -11.85 -0.40 -10.93
N LEU A 112 -12.22 -0.79 -9.71
CA LEU A 112 -13.03 0.05 -8.81
C LEU A 112 -12.20 0.89 -7.83
N TYR A 113 -11.02 0.42 -7.43
CA TYR A 113 -10.29 1.00 -6.29
C TYR A 113 -9.00 1.71 -6.68
N LEU A 114 -8.54 1.60 -7.93
CA LEU A 114 -7.24 2.12 -8.33
C LEU A 114 -7.19 3.64 -8.32
N LEU A 115 -8.10 4.30 -9.02
CA LEU A 115 -8.12 5.77 -9.09
C LEU A 115 -8.51 6.38 -7.74
N GLU A 116 -9.40 5.71 -7.00
CA GLU A 116 -9.70 6.07 -5.62
C GLU A 116 -8.48 5.99 -4.71
N LEU A 117 -7.66 4.95 -4.85
CA LEU A 117 -6.41 4.85 -4.11
C LEU A 117 -5.39 5.93 -4.55
N TYR A 118 -5.36 6.32 -5.83
CA TYR A 118 -4.51 7.43 -6.27
C TYR A 118 -4.93 8.72 -5.59
N ARG A 119 -6.23 9.06 -5.63
CA ARG A 119 -6.80 10.22 -4.92
C ARG A 119 -6.50 10.14 -3.44
N TYR A 120 -6.70 8.98 -2.81
CA TYR A 120 -6.33 8.75 -1.41
C TYR A 120 -4.85 9.08 -1.17
N ILE A 121 -3.93 8.55 -1.97
CA ILE A 121 -2.49 8.80 -1.79
C ILE A 121 -2.18 10.29 -1.99
N GLU A 122 -2.64 10.89 -3.08
CA GLU A 122 -2.25 12.24 -3.50
C GLU A 122 -2.93 13.35 -2.70
N LEU A 123 -4.10 13.11 -2.10
CA LEU A 123 -4.77 14.02 -1.16
C LEU A 123 -4.26 13.89 0.28
N ASN A 124 -3.23 13.08 0.56
CA ASN A 124 -2.68 12.98 1.91
C ASN A 124 -2.18 14.32 2.47
N PRO A 125 -1.45 15.17 1.70
CA PRO A 125 -1.03 16.49 2.14
C PRO A 125 -2.20 17.40 2.51
N VAL A 126 -3.29 17.36 1.72
CA VAL A 126 -4.51 18.13 1.98
C VAL A 126 -5.19 17.65 3.26
N ARG A 127 -5.41 16.34 3.40
CA ARG A 127 -6.00 15.76 4.62
C ARG A 127 -5.16 15.97 5.88
N ALA A 128 -3.86 16.21 5.72
CA ALA A 128 -2.95 16.52 6.82
C ALA A 128 -2.88 18.03 7.13
N GLY A 129 -3.60 18.88 6.40
CA GLY A 129 -3.57 20.34 6.56
C GLY A 129 -2.25 20.98 6.17
N MET A 130 -1.45 20.33 5.31
CA MET A 130 -0.15 20.86 4.87
C MET A 130 -0.28 21.85 3.71
N VAL A 131 -1.31 21.67 2.88
CA VAL A 131 -1.66 22.49 1.72
C VAL A 131 -3.16 22.44 1.50
N GLU A 132 -3.75 23.45 0.88
CA GLU A 132 -5.18 23.46 0.53
C GLU A 132 -5.48 22.56 -0.68
N GLU A 133 -4.57 22.51 -1.64
CA GLU A 133 -4.76 21.81 -2.93
C GLU A 133 -3.61 20.84 -3.20
N PRO A 134 -3.88 19.66 -3.80
CA PRO A 134 -2.84 18.66 -4.07
C PRO A 134 -1.76 19.16 -5.05
N SER A 135 -2.09 20.13 -5.92
CA SER A 135 -1.12 20.78 -6.82
C SER A 135 -0.04 21.58 -6.09
N ALA A 136 -0.31 22.05 -4.87
CA ALA A 136 0.64 22.83 -4.07
C ALA A 136 1.68 21.94 -3.36
N TYR A 137 1.54 20.61 -3.41
CA TYR A 137 2.48 19.68 -2.79
C TYR A 137 3.37 18.96 -3.81
N SER A 138 4.61 19.43 -3.93
CA SER A 138 5.56 18.93 -4.95
C SER A 138 6.04 17.48 -4.72
N TRP A 139 5.92 16.94 -3.51
CA TRP A 139 6.41 15.59 -3.17
C TRP A 139 5.33 14.52 -3.33
N SER A 140 4.59 14.60 -4.43
CA SER A 140 3.48 13.73 -4.79
C SER A 140 3.47 13.44 -6.29
N SER A 141 2.95 12.26 -6.66
CA SER A 141 2.67 11.92 -8.06
C SER A 141 1.57 12.76 -8.70
N TYR A 142 0.84 13.58 -7.92
CA TYR A 142 -0.19 14.48 -8.47
C TYR A 142 0.38 15.38 -9.58
N SER A 143 1.57 15.95 -9.38
CA SER A 143 2.24 16.78 -10.40
C SER A 143 2.44 16.04 -11.74
N ILE A 144 2.61 14.73 -11.69
CA ILE A 144 2.82 13.88 -12.86
C ILE A 144 1.47 13.50 -13.48
N ASN A 145 0.58 12.93 -12.66
CA ASN A 145 -0.72 12.39 -13.10
C ASN A 145 -1.73 13.48 -13.51
N ALA A 146 -1.69 14.63 -12.85
CA ALA A 146 -2.65 15.72 -13.02
C ALA A 146 -2.11 16.89 -13.84
N LEU A 147 -0.81 17.20 -13.71
CA LEU A 147 -0.18 18.36 -14.35
C LEU A 147 0.79 17.99 -15.49
N GLY A 148 1.05 16.68 -15.69
CA GLY A 148 1.83 16.21 -16.82
C GLY A 148 3.33 16.45 -16.73
N VAL A 149 3.86 16.70 -15.52
CA VAL A 149 5.29 16.78 -15.23
C VAL A 149 5.97 15.47 -15.62
N LYS A 150 7.09 15.56 -16.36
CA LYS A 150 7.83 14.37 -16.79
C LYS A 150 8.50 13.70 -15.59
N SER A 151 8.45 12.36 -15.56
CA SER A 151 9.08 11.56 -14.51
C SER A 151 9.53 10.21 -15.04
N ASP A 152 10.74 9.81 -14.67
CA ASP A 152 11.30 8.48 -14.94
C ASP A 152 10.96 7.44 -13.87
N LEU A 153 10.27 7.86 -12.80
CA LEU A 153 9.87 7.00 -11.69
C LEU A 153 8.55 6.30 -11.96
N GLN A 154 7.63 7.00 -12.64
CA GLN A 154 6.23 6.60 -12.70
C GLN A 154 5.93 5.74 -13.93
N THR A 155 5.24 4.63 -13.70
CA THR A 155 4.71 3.75 -14.74
C THR A 155 3.20 3.97 -14.83
N PRO A 156 2.67 4.55 -15.92
CA PRO A 156 1.24 4.77 -16.04
C PRO A 156 0.48 3.45 -16.08
N HIS A 157 -0.63 3.36 -15.35
CA HIS A 157 -1.49 2.17 -15.34
C HIS A 157 -2.54 2.22 -16.46
N PRO A 158 -2.96 1.09 -17.05
CA PRO A 158 -4.04 1.05 -18.06
C PRO A 158 -5.29 1.85 -17.67
N GLU A 159 -5.81 1.68 -16.45
CA GLU A 159 -6.94 2.48 -15.94
C GLU A 159 -6.70 4.00 -15.98
N TYR A 160 -5.49 4.46 -15.62
CA TYR A 160 -5.14 5.87 -15.75
C TYR A 160 -5.04 6.29 -17.21
N LEU A 161 -4.49 5.44 -18.08
CA LEU A 161 -4.41 5.70 -19.52
C LEU A 161 -5.82 5.80 -20.15
N ALA A 162 -6.76 5.00 -19.68
CA ALA A 162 -8.14 4.93 -20.14
C ALA A 162 -8.95 6.19 -19.83
N LEU A 163 -8.52 7.03 -18.88
CA LEU A 163 -9.15 8.32 -18.60
C LEU A 163 -9.14 9.27 -19.81
N GLY A 164 -8.28 9.08 -20.80
CA GLY A 164 -8.32 9.90 -22.00
C GLY A 164 -7.42 9.41 -23.13
N LYS A 165 -7.96 9.45 -24.35
CA LYS A 165 -7.24 9.08 -25.60
C LYS A 165 -6.00 9.94 -25.85
N THR A 166 -6.07 11.22 -25.52
CA THR A 166 -4.96 12.18 -25.61
C THR A 166 -4.42 12.52 -24.23
N LYS A 167 -3.15 12.92 -24.13
CA LYS A 167 -2.55 13.38 -22.87
C LYS A 167 -3.39 14.46 -22.19
N ASP A 168 -3.82 15.49 -22.92
CA ASP A 168 -4.55 16.62 -22.32
C ASP A 168 -5.91 16.21 -21.75
N LYS A 169 -6.73 15.48 -22.52
CA LYS A 169 -7.99 14.90 -22.03
C LYS A 169 -7.78 14.03 -20.79
N ARG A 170 -6.71 13.23 -20.75
CA ARG A 170 -6.39 12.39 -19.59
C ARG A 170 -6.06 13.21 -18.35
N LEU A 171 -5.20 14.22 -18.49
CA LEU A 171 -4.86 15.12 -17.39
C LEU A 171 -6.09 15.88 -16.89
N ASN A 172 -6.93 16.37 -17.80
CA ASN A 172 -8.17 17.05 -17.45
C ASN A 172 -9.11 16.13 -16.68
N ASN A 173 -9.43 14.96 -17.23
CA ASN A 173 -10.33 13.99 -16.59
C ASN A 173 -9.77 13.51 -15.24
N TYR A 174 -8.45 13.35 -15.12
CA TYR A 174 -7.83 13.02 -13.84
C TYR A 174 -8.04 14.11 -12.79
N ARG A 175 -7.91 15.40 -13.15
CA ARG A 175 -8.18 16.53 -12.24
C ARG A 175 -9.65 16.59 -11.83
N GLU A 176 -10.58 16.28 -12.73
CA GLU A 176 -12.02 16.23 -12.40
C GLU A 176 -12.34 15.26 -11.26
N LEU A 177 -11.59 14.15 -11.14
CA LEU A 177 -11.76 13.20 -10.04
C LEU A 177 -11.51 13.83 -8.65
N PHE A 178 -10.69 14.88 -8.56
CA PHE A 178 -10.35 15.53 -7.29
C PHE A 178 -11.38 16.57 -6.84
N LYS A 179 -12.33 16.95 -7.71
CA LYS A 179 -13.44 17.86 -7.35
C LYS A 179 -14.49 17.18 -6.49
N ALA A 180 -14.71 15.89 -6.70
CA ALA A 180 -15.57 15.08 -5.84
C ALA A 180 -14.87 14.80 -4.51
N HIS A 181 -15.64 14.69 -3.43
CA HIS A 181 -15.14 14.15 -2.18
C HIS A 181 -14.90 12.64 -2.32
N ILE A 182 -14.00 12.08 -1.51
CA ILE A 182 -13.91 10.61 -1.35
C ILE A 182 -14.84 10.24 -0.22
N GLU A 183 -15.71 9.25 -0.44
CA GLU A 183 -16.62 8.73 0.59
C GLU A 183 -15.87 8.34 1.86
N THR A 184 -16.44 8.71 3.02
CA THR A 184 -15.80 8.53 4.33
C THR A 184 -15.60 7.04 4.64
N GLU A 185 -16.52 6.20 4.19
CA GLU A 185 -16.51 4.75 4.29
C GLU A 185 -15.30 4.17 3.54
N LEU A 186 -15.04 4.64 2.31
CA LEU A 186 -13.90 4.18 1.51
C LEU A 186 -12.57 4.62 2.11
N LEU A 187 -12.48 5.86 2.62
CA LEU A 187 -11.29 6.32 3.36
C LEU A 187 -11.00 5.43 4.57
N THR A 188 -12.06 5.04 5.28
CA THR A 188 -11.97 4.17 6.45
C THR A 188 -11.54 2.77 6.04
N GLU A 189 -12.14 2.21 5.00
CA GLU A 189 -11.81 0.89 4.45
C GLU A 189 -10.33 0.81 4.03
N ILE A 190 -9.83 1.79 3.26
CA ILE A 190 -8.43 1.86 2.85
C ILE A 190 -7.51 1.87 4.08
N ARG A 191 -7.82 2.71 5.08
CA ARG A 191 -7.03 2.85 6.31
C ARG A 191 -7.03 1.57 7.16
N GLU A 192 -8.17 0.91 7.30
CA GLU A 192 -8.26 -0.31 8.07
C GLU A 192 -7.54 -1.46 7.39
N ASN A 193 -7.76 -1.64 6.10
CA ASN A 193 -7.19 -2.74 5.34
C ASN A 193 -5.65 -2.66 5.29
N ILE A 194 -5.08 -1.48 5.05
CA ILE A 194 -3.62 -1.30 5.08
C ILE A 194 -3.03 -1.53 6.48
N ASN A 195 -3.73 -1.15 7.54
CA ASN A 195 -3.24 -1.32 8.90
C ASN A 195 -3.30 -2.77 9.37
N LYS A 196 -4.31 -3.52 8.93
CA LYS A 196 -4.53 -4.94 9.25
C LYS A 196 -3.84 -5.89 8.26
N GLY A 197 -3.35 -5.39 7.13
CA GLY A 197 -2.75 -6.20 6.06
C GLY A 197 -3.78 -7.01 5.27
N LEU A 198 -5.00 -6.48 5.15
CA LEU A 198 -6.12 -7.08 4.43
C LEU A 198 -6.15 -6.59 2.98
N ALA A 199 -6.92 -7.24 2.12
CA ALA A 199 -7.11 -6.82 0.74
C ALA A 199 -8.24 -5.77 0.65
N LEU A 200 -8.08 -4.80 -0.24
CA LEU A 200 -9.06 -3.80 -0.63
C LEU A 200 -9.69 -4.22 -1.96
N GLY A 201 -10.97 -4.57 -1.96
CA GLY A 201 -11.67 -5.05 -3.12
C GLY A 201 -12.97 -5.75 -2.76
N ASN A 202 -13.75 -6.09 -3.77
CA ASN A 202 -15.03 -6.77 -3.58
C ASN A 202 -14.88 -8.22 -3.06
N GLU A 203 -16.00 -8.87 -2.75
CA GLU A 203 -16.02 -10.24 -2.21
C GLU A 203 -15.36 -11.26 -3.17
N GLN A 204 -15.57 -11.10 -4.48
CA GLN A 204 -14.97 -11.98 -5.48
C GLN A 204 -13.45 -11.87 -5.48
N PHE A 205 -12.93 -10.64 -5.48
CA PHE A 205 -11.50 -10.36 -5.41
C PHE A 205 -10.89 -10.92 -4.14
N THR A 206 -11.49 -10.64 -2.97
CA THR A 206 -10.95 -11.14 -1.70
C THR A 206 -10.93 -12.66 -1.66
N LYS A 207 -11.99 -13.36 -2.08
CA LYS A 207 -12.01 -14.83 -2.22
C LYS A 207 -10.90 -15.35 -3.15
N GLN A 208 -10.68 -14.69 -4.29
CA GLN A 208 -9.61 -15.06 -5.22
C GLN A 208 -8.23 -14.94 -4.55
N ILE A 209 -7.97 -13.85 -3.83
CA ILE A 209 -6.72 -13.67 -3.10
C ILE A 209 -6.57 -14.73 -1.99
N GLU A 210 -7.61 -15.06 -1.24
CA GLU A 210 -7.54 -16.11 -0.22
C GLU A 210 -7.20 -17.47 -0.84
N ASN A 211 -7.77 -17.77 -2.00
CA ASN A 211 -7.50 -19.01 -2.74
C ASN A 211 -6.06 -19.10 -3.26
N LEU A 212 -5.51 -18.00 -3.78
CA LEU A 212 -4.13 -17.93 -4.28
C LEU A 212 -3.10 -18.00 -3.16
N THR A 213 -3.39 -17.36 -2.03
CA THR A 213 -2.40 -17.16 -0.96
C THR A 213 -2.52 -18.18 0.15
N LYS A 214 -3.63 -18.93 0.19
CA LYS A 214 -4.06 -19.78 1.31
C LYS A 214 -4.11 -19.01 2.64
N ARG A 215 -4.35 -17.70 2.57
CA ARG A 215 -4.36 -16.81 3.73
C ARG A 215 -5.58 -15.94 3.69
N ARG A 216 -6.18 -15.75 4.86
CA ARG A 216 -7.29 -14.82 5.03
C ARG A 216 -6.82 -13.40 4.74
N VAL A 217 -7.60 -12.66 3.95
CA VAL A 217 -7.37 -11.24 3.63
C VAL A 217 -8.59 -10.38 3.88
N THR A 218 -9.58 -10.91 4.61
CA THR A 218 -10.79 -10.22 5.07
C THR A 218 -10.84 -10.11 6.59
N ALA A 219 -11.56 -9.10 7.12
CA ALA A 219 -11.74 -8.92 8.55
C ALA A 219 -12.66 -10.01 9.15
N ARG A 220 -12.43 -10.40 10.41
CA ARG A 220 -13.42 -11.18 11.17
C ARG A 220 -14.56 -10.26 11.59
N LYS A 221 -15.80 -10.78 11.60
CA LYS A 221 -16.85 -10.19 12.46
C LYS A 221 -16.33 -10.20 13.90
N ALA A 222 -16.32 -9.05 14.56
CA ALA A 222 -15.89 -8.95 15.95
C ALA A 222 -16.85 -9.77 16.84
N GLY A 223 -16.30 -10.62 17.70
CA GLY A 223 -17.08 -11.45 18.62
C GLY A 223 -16.31 -12.66 19.16
N ARG A 224 -16.65 -13.08 20.38
CA ARG A 224 -16.16 -14.34 20.99
C ARG A 224 -16.53 -15.50 20.06
N PRO A 225 -15.63 -16.46 19.78
CA PRO A 225 -16.00 -17.68 19.08
C PRO A 225 -17.20 -18.31 19.78
N LYS A 226 -18.28 -18.62 19.06
CA LYS A 226 -19.36 -19.42 19.64
C LYS A 226 -18.72 -20.72 20.13
N LYS A 227 -18.84 -21.02 21.42
CA LYS A 227 -18.44 -22.32 21.99
C LYS A 227 -19.15 -23.38 21.14
N GLY A 228 -18.41 -24.09 20.29
CA GLY A 228 -18.97 -25.23 19.57
C GLY A 228 -19.42 -26.25 20.60
N ASN A 229 -20.66 -26.74 20.48
CA ASN A 229 -21.07 -27.92 21.22
C ASN A 229 -20.02 -29.01 20.96
N GLN A 230 -19.32 -29.42 22.01
CA GLN A 230 -18.62 -30.69 21.99
C GLN A 230 -19.68 -31.75 21.70
N ILE A 231 -19.60 -32.35 20.52
CA ILE A 231 -20.24 -33.63 20.28
C ILE A 231 -19.51 -34.58 21.22
N ILE A 232 -20.17 -34.92 22.31
CA ILE A 232 -19.84 -36.03 23.17
C ILE A 232 -20.13 -37.28 22.34
N ASP A 233 -19.09 -37.89 21.79
CA ASP A 233 -19.15 -39.25 21.27
C ASP A 233 -19.43 -40.18 22.46
N ASN A 234 -20.70 -40.54 22.64
CA ASN A 234 -21.09 -41.66 23.50
C ASN A 234 -20.73 -42.96 22.79
N ALA A 235 -19.50 -43.44 23.01
CA ALA A 235 -19.16 -44.84 22.80
C ALA A 235 -19.65 -45.65 24.01
N GLN A 236 -20.89 -46.13 23.93
CA GLN A 236 -21.33 -47.31 24.65
C GLN A 236 -21.90 -48.31 23.63
N ASP A 237 -21.69 -49.59 23.95
CA ASP A 237 -22.22 -50.78 23.29
C ASP A 237 -21.38 -51.33 22.13
N ASN A 238 -20.40 -52.20 22.45
CA ASN A 238 -20.64 -53.63 22.23
C ASN A 238 -19.54 -54.55 22.80
N GLN A 239 -19.99 -55.74 23.19
CA GLN A 239 -19.25 -56.99 23.43
C GLN A 239 -18.58 -57.23 24.79
N LEU A 240 -19.36 -57.83 25.69
CA LEU A 240 -18.91 -58.93 26.54
C LEU A 240 -20.08 -59.90 26.77
N ILE A 241 -20.14 -60.97 25.96
CA ILE A 241 -20.84 -62.23 26.28
C ILE A 241 -19.87 -63.38 25.95
N LEU A 242 -19.34 -63.96 27.04
CA LEU A 242 -19.07 -65.39 27.31
C LEU A 242 -18.67 -66.32 26.14
N LEU A 243 -17.43 -66.80 26.15
CA LEU A 243 -17.02 -68.10 26.74
C LEU A 243 -15.49 -68.15 26.86
#